data_AF-A0A377A6P7-F1
#
_entry.id   AF-A0A377A6P7-F1
#
_cell.length_a   1.000
_cell.length_b   1.000
_cell.length_c   1.000
_cell.angle_alpha   90.00
_cell.angle_beta   90.00
_cell.angle_gamma   90.00
#
_symmetry.space_group_name_H-M   'P 1'
#
loop_
_entity.id
_entity.type
_entity.pdbx_description
1 polymer ?
#
loop_
_entity_poly.entity_id
_entity_poly.type
_entity_poly.pdbx_seq_one_letter_code
_entity_poly.pdbx_strand_id
1 'polypeptide(L)'
;MKRLGADCMFLDISHKPADFIRQHFPMIYEKLLGLGIDLTQEPVPIVPAAHYTCGGVMVDDHGRTDVEGLYAIGEVSYTGLHGANRMASNSLLECLVYGWSAAEDITRRMPDAHGVSTLPPWDESRVENPDERVVIQHNWHELRLFMWITLALCAQRSAWNAPCGG
;
A
#
# COMPACT_ATOMS: atom_id res chain seq x y z
N MET A 1 -21.87 -5.75 4.81
CA MET A 1 -21.75 -5.73 3.34
C MET A 1 -22.00 -7.12 2.76
N LYS A 2 -21.03 -8.05 2.65
CA LYS A 2 -21.24 -9.38 2.03
C LYS A 2 -22.43 -10.20 2.58
N ARG A 3 -22.60 -10.33 3.90
CA ARG A 3 -23.72 -11.10 4.49
C ARG A 3 -25.09 -10.44 4.28
N LEU A 4 -25.13 -9.11 4.22
CA LEU A 4 -26.37 -8.33 4.15
C LEU A 4 -26.72 -7.91 2.71
N GLY A 5 -25.87 -8.21 1.72
CA GLY A 5 -26.04 -7.73 0.34
C GLY A 5 -25.97 -6.20 0.20
N ALA A 6 -25.37 -5.50 1.16
CA ALA A 6 -25.29 -4.03 1.15
C ALA A 6 -23.99 -3.53 0.48
N ASP A 7 -24.12 -2.51 -0.37
CA ASP A 7 -23.03 -1.92 -1.16
C ASP A 7 -21.98 -1.19 -0.31
N CYS A 8 -22.43 -0.52 0.76
CA CYS A 8 -21.58 0.21 1.68
C CYS A 8 -22.08 0.08 3.13
N MET A 9 -21.27 0.53 4.08
CA MET A 9 -21.69 0.83 5.46
C MET A 9 -21.60 2.33 5.68
N PHE A 10 -21.99 2.81 6.85
CA PHE A 10 -22.02 4.24 7.15
C PHE A 10 -21.12 4.58 8.34
N LEU A 11 -20.37 5.68 8.22
CA LEU A 11 -19.63 6.31 9.30
C LEU A 11 -20.38 7.56 9.74
N ASP A 12 -20.76 7.63 11.02
CA ASP A 12 -21.58 8.72 11.55
C ASP A 12 -20.94 9.38 12.78
N ILE A 13 -20.70 10.68 12.66
CA ILE A 13 -20.24 11.53 13.75
C ILE A 13 -21.17 12.73 14.00
N SER A 14 -22.36 12.76 13.37
CA SER A 14 -23.37 13.83 13.50
C SER A 14 -23.87 14.02 14.95
N HIS A 15 -23.71 13.00 15.79
CA HIS A 15 -23.98 13.09 17.23
C HIS A 15 -23.00 14.01 18.00
N LYS A 16 -21.92 14.48 17.38
CA LYS A 16 -20.98 15.46 17.96
C LYS A 16 -21.36 16.89 17.55
N PRO A 17 -21.03 17.92 18.35
CA PRO A 17 -21.28 19.30 17.98
C PRO A 17 -20.60 19.68 16.65
N ALA A 18 -21.29 20.45 15.81
CA ALA A 18 -20.77 20.85 14.50
C ALA A 18 -19.42 21.60 14.59
N ASP A 19 -19.26 22.47 15.60
CA ASP A 19 -18.01 23.20 15.81
C ASP A 19 -16.84 22.26 16.16
N PHE A 20 -17.10 21.21 16.94
CA PHE A 20 -16.09 20.19 17.26
C PHE A 20 -15.62 19.48 15.98
N ILE A 21 -16.56 19.09 15.12
CA ILE A 21 -16.27 18.39 13.86
C ILE A 21 -15.45 19.27 12.92
N ARG A 22 -15.87 20.53 12.70
CA ARG A 22 -15.17 21.48 11.82
C ARG A 22 -13.76 21.81 12.32
N GLN A 23 -13.56 21.87 13.63
CA GLN A 23 -12.24 22.13 14.22
C GLN A 23 -11.28 20.95 14.09
N HIS A 24 -11.74 19.71 14.31
CA HIS A 24 -10.88 18.52 14.32
C HIS A 24 -10.67 17.90 12.94
N PHE A 25 -11.65 18.05 12.04
CA PHE A 25 -11.64 17.42 10.71
C PHE A 25 -11.88 18.43 9.56
N PRO A 26 -11.20 19.59 9.53
CA PRO A 26 -11.50 20.66 8.57
C PRO A 26 -11.37 20.20 7.11
N MET A 27 -10.27 19.48 6.79
CA MET A 27 -10.03 18.99 5.43
C MET A 27 -11.11 17.99 4.97
N ILE A 28 -11.49 17.06 5.85
CA ILE A 28 -12.50 16.05 5.54
C ILE A 28 -13.87 16.72 5.35
N TYR A 29 -14.22 17.66 6.24
CA TYR A 29 -15.47 18.41 6.17
C TYR A 29 -15.60 19.16 4.84
N GLU A 30 -14.60 19.95 4.47
CA GLU A 30 -14.62 20.71 3.20
C GLU A 30 -14.71 19.79 1.98
N LYS A 31 -13.97 18.68 1.99
CA LYS A 31 -13.98 17.71 0.89
C LYS A 31 -15.35 17.06 0.71
N LEU A 32 -15.99 16.63 1.80
CA LEU A 32 -17.30 16.01 1.76
C LEU A 32 -18.40 17.02 1.39
N LEU A 33 -18.30 18.25 1.89
CA LEU A 33 -19.25 19.30 1.55
C LEU A 33 -19.21 19.63 0.06
N GLY A 34 -18.03 19.64 -0.55
CA GLY A 34 -17.86 19.78 -2.01
C GLY A 34 -18.45 18.62 -2.83
N LEU A 35 -18.74 17.48 -2.20
CA LEU A 35 -19.43 16.32 -2.79
C LEU A 35 -20.92 16.27 -2.41
N GLY A 36 -21.43 17.29 -1.70
CA GLY A 36 -22.82 17.38 -1.27
C GLY A 36 -23.16 16.58 -0.02
N ILE A 37 -22.18 16.23 0.81
CA ILE A 37 -22.36 15.47 2.06
C ILE A 37 -21.97 16.35 3.25
N ASP A 38 -22.91 16.65 4.15
CA ASP A 38 -22.63 17.38 5.38
C ASP A 38 -22.30 16.44 6.54
N LEU A 39 -21.00 16.27 6.82
CA LEU A 39 -20.47 15.43 7.91
C LEU A 39 -21.05 15.77 9.30
N THR A 40 -21.63 16.96 9.48
CA THR A 40 -22.26 17.38 10.75
C THR A 40 -23.71 16.92 10.89
N GLN A 41 -24.36 16.49 9.80
CA GLN A 41 -25.79 16.21 9.74
C GLN A 41 -26.13 14.80 9.26
N GLU A 42 -25.30 14.22 8.39
CA GLU A 42 -25.62 12.96 7.72
C GLU A 42 -24.47 11.94 7.80
N PRO A 43 -24.80 10.63 7.82
CA PRO A 43 -23.81 9.58 7.80
C PRO A 43 -23.10 9.47 6.44
N VAL A 44 -21.79 9.23 6.46
CA VAL A 44 -20.96 9.11 5.24
C VAL A 44 -20.87 7.65 4.79
N PRO A 45 -21.16 7.33 3.52
CA PRO A 45 -20.99 5.97 3.01
C PRO A 45 -19.51 5.60 2.92
N ILE A 46 -19.14 4.43 3.47
CA ILE A 46 -17.77 3.91 3.52
C ILE A 46 -17.72 2.44 3.05
N VAL A 47 -16.58 2.08 2.49
CA VAL A 47 -16.19 0.71 2.18
C VAL A 47 -14.77 0.45 2.71
N PRO A 48 -14.43 -0.78 3.13
CA PRO A 48 -13.04 -1.14 3.36
C PRO A 48 -12.24 -0.94 2.07
N ALA A 49 -10.95 -0.67 2.18
CA ALA A 49 -10.04 -0.60 1.05
C ALA A 49 -8.67 -1.15 1.46
N ALA A 50 -7.94 -1.72 0.50
CA ALA A 50 -6.53 -2.05 0.72
C ALA A 50 -5.77 -0.75 1.03
N HIS A 51 -5.00 -0.75 2.12
CA HIS A 51 -4.47 0.50 2.69
C HIS A 51 -2.98 0.46 3.03
N TYR A 52 -2.43 -0.71 3.38
CA TYR A 52 -1.01 -0.82 3.74
C TYR A 52 -0.47 -2.24 3.53
N THR A 53 0.78 -2.34 3.10
CA THR A 53 1.50 -3.61 2.96
C THR A 53 2.41 -3.84 4.17
N CYS A 54 2.10 -4.84 5.01
CA CYS A 54 2.93 -5.16 6.18
C CYS A 54 4.13 -6.06 5.85
N GLY A 55 4.09 -6.75 4.71
CA GLY A 55 5.21 -7.51 4.16
C GLY A 55 6.05 -6.65 3.23
N GLY A 56 7.01 -7.26 2.55
CA GLY A 56 7.91 -6.55 1.65
C GLY A 56 9.22 -7.29 1.45
N VAL A 57 10.21 -6.58 0.95
CA VAL A 57 11.59 -7.06 0.83
C VAL A 57 12.18 -7.23 2.24
N MET A 58 12.67 -8.42 2.57
CA MET A 58 13.31 -8.67 3.87
C MET A 58 14.56 -7.81 4.01
N VAL A 59 14.74 -7.19 5.18
CA VAL A 59 15.90 -6.34 5.47
C VAL A 59 16.47 -6.54 6.87
N ASP A 60 17.76 -6.24 7.02
CA ASP A 60 18.42 -6.12 8.33
C ASP A 60 18.14 -4.75 9.00
N ASP A 61 18.73 -4.52 10.18
CA ASP A 61 18.57 -3.27 10.96
C ASP A 61 19.06 -2.00 10.24
N HIS A 62 19.81 -2.15 9.15
CA HIS A 62 20.31 -1.06 8.30
C HIS A 62 19.51 -0.92 7.00
N GLY A 63 18.44 -1.70 6.82
CA GLY A 63 17.65 -1.68 5.61
C GLY A 63 18.31 -2.41 4.44
N ARG A 64 19.35 -3.24 4.68
CA ARG A 64 20.03 -3.99 3.61
C ARG A 64 19.21 -5.19 3.20
N THR A 65 19.15 -5.43 1.90
CA THR A 65 18.53 -6.63 1.33
C THR A 65 19.56 -7.77 1.23
N ASP A 66 19.11 -8.95 0.80
CA ASP A 66 20.00 -10.08 0.47
C ASP A 66 20.93 -9.80 -0.72
N VAL A 67 20.69 -8.71 -1.48
CA VAL A 67 21.55 -8.26 -2.57
C VAL A 67 22.48 -7.17 -2.05
N GLU A 68 23.79 -7.42 -2.17
CA GLU A 68 24.83 -6.46 -1.77
C GLU A 68 24.67 -5.11 -2.47
N GLY A 69 24.76 -4.03 -1.69
CA GLY A 69 24.59 -2.66 -2.17
C GLY A 69 23.13 -2.23 -2.43
N LEU A 70 22.15 -3.13 -2.30
CA LEU A 70 20.73 -2.82 -2.44
C LEU A 70 20.06 -2.68 -1.06
N TYR A 71 19.34 -1.57 -0.88
CA TYR A 71 18.60 -1.25 0.34
C TYR A 71 17.11 -1.12 0.04
N ALA A 72 16.29 -1.42 1.05
CA ALA A 72 14.85 -1.20 1.03
C ALA A 72 14.41 -0.60 2.38
N ILE A 73 13.60 0.46 2.36
CA ILE A 73 13.11 1.14 3.57
C ILE A 73 11.64 1.54 3.41
N GLY A 74 10.89 1.60 4.51
CA GLY A 74 9.49 1.98 4.52
C GLY A 74 8.54 0.87 4.06
N GLU A 75 7.39 1.21 3.48
CA GLU A 75 6.32 0.24 3.16
C GLU A 75 6.74 -0.88 2.19
N VAL A 76 7.81 -0.68 1.39
CA VAL A 76 8.34 -1.74 0.50
C VAL A 76 9.13 -2.81 1.26
N SER A 77 9.53 -2.53 2.51
CA SER A 77 10.40 -3.40 3.31
C SER A 77 9.61 -4.22 4.33
N TYR A 78 10.15 -5.39 4.66
CA TYR A 78 9.75 -6.21 5.78
C TYR A 78 10.86 -6.17 6.84
N THR A 79 10.61 -5.35 7.87
CA THR A 79 11.50 -5.12 9.01
C THR A 79 11.19 -6.03 10.20
N GLY A 80 10.04 -6.73 10.15
CA GLY A 80 9.46 -7.45 11.29
C GLY A 80 8.63 -6.58 12.25
N LEU A 81 8.73 -5.24 12.17
CA LEU A 81 8.06 -4.31 13.09
C LEU A 81 6.53 -4.47 13.12
N HIS A 82 5.90 -4.65 11.96
CA HIS A 82 4.45 -4.74 11.85
C HIS A 82 3.89 -6.14 12.07
N GLY A 83 4.75 -7.17 12.08
CA GLY A 83 4.32 -8.57 12.19
C GLY A 83 3.16 -8.91 11.25
N ALA A 84 2.04 -9.40 11.83
CA ALA A 84 0.83 -9.73 11.08
C ALA A 84 -0.19 -8.57 10.95
N ASN A 85 0.00 -7.46 11.66
CA ASN A 85 -0.89 -6.30 11.59
C ASN A 85 -0.21 -5.02 12.07
N ARG A 86 -0.28 -3.98 11.24
CA ARG A 86 0.27 -2.66 11.53
C ARG A 86 -0.55 -1.91 12.58
N MET A 87 0.11 -1.36 13.59
CA MET A 87 -0.46 -0.31 14.45
C MET A 87 -0.44 1.06 13.76
N ALA A 88 -1.52 1.83 13.91
CA ALA A 88 -1.63 3.16 13.32
C ALA A 88 -0.46 4.07 13.77
N SER A 89 -0.03 4.95 12.87
CA SER A 89 1.08 5.91 13.05
C SER A 89 2.50 5.35 13.05
N ASN A 90 2.69 4.03 13.00
CA ASN A 90 4.06 3.46 13.00
C ASN A 90 4.74 3.43 11.62
N SER A 91 4.02 3.56 10.50
CA SER A 91 4.65 3.49 9.17
C SER A 91 5.58 4.65 8.89
N LEU A 92 5.19 5.87 9.28
CA LEU A 92 6.04 7.04 9.07
C LEU A 92 7.30 6.96 9.93
N LEU A 93 7.15 6.46 11.17
CA LEU A 93 8.27 6.26 12.08
C LEU A 93 9.26 5.22 11.53
N GLU A 94 8.76 4.11 10.99
CA GLU A 94 9.59 3.10 10.33
C GLU A 94 10.42 3.69 9.20
N CYS A 95 9.80 4.48 8.31
CA CYS A 95 10.53 5.15 7.22
C CYS A 95 11.66 6.04 7.74
N LEU A 96 11.43 6.79 8.81
CA LEU A 96 12.43 7.71 9.38
C LEU A 96 13.58 6.96 10.05
N VAL A 97 13.28 5.93 10.86
CA VAL A 97 14.28 5.16 11.59
C VAL A 97 15.17 4.37 10.63
N TYR A 98 14.57 3.66 9.67
CA TYR A 98 15.33 2.90 8.67
C TYR A 98 16.05 3.81 7.68
N GLY A 99 15.47 4.96 7.32
CA GLY A 99 16.15 5.97 6.51
C GLY A 99 17.42 6.51 7.19
N TRP A 100 17.35 6.76 8.51
CA TRP A 100 18.52 7.15 9.29
C TRP A 100 19.57 6.04 9.37
N SER A 101 19.17 4.82 9.75
CA SER A 101 20.09 3.68 9.87
C SER A 101 20.78 3.33 8.54
N ALA A 102 20.03 3.32 7.44
CA ALA A 102 20.56 3.09 6.10
C ALA A 102 21.55 4.18 5.69
N ALA A 103 21.26 5.46 5.99
CA ALA A 103 22.17 6.56 5.68
C ALA A 103 23.50 6.46 6.43
N GLU A 104 23.47 6.09 7.72
CA GLU A 104 24.70 5.86 8.49
C GLU A 104 25.53 4.72 7.90
N ASP A 105 24.87 3.63 7.52
CA ASP A 105 25.56 2.47 6.97
C ASP A 105 26.16 2.75 5.59
N ILE A 106 25.39 3.35 4.69
CA ILE A 106 25.85 3.76 3.36
C ILE A 106 27.07 4.69 3.49
N THR A 107 27.03 5.64 4.42
CA THR A 107 28.16 6.57 4.64
C THR A 107 29.43 5.84 5.07
N ARG A 108 29.32 4.80 5.91
CA ARG A 108 30.46 3.98 6.33
C ARG A 108 31.01 3.10 5.22
N ARG A 109 30.14 2.60 4.33
CA ARG A 109 30.50 1.66 3.25
C ARG A 109 30.95 2.34 1.95
N MET A 110 30.55 3.59 1.74
CA MET A 110 30.87 4.35 0.51
C MET A 110 32.38 4.42 0.19
N PRO A 111 33.30 4.60 1.16
CA PRO A 111 34.73 4.61 0.88
C PRO A 111 35.26 3.30 0.27
N ASP A 112 34.63 2.18 0.60
CA ASP A 112 35.00 0.85 0.11
C ASP A 112 34.27 0.47 -1.19
N ALA A 113 33.38 1.33 -1.69
CA ALA A 113 32.59 1.05 -2.88
C ALA A 113 33.46 1.02 -4.14
N HIS A 114 33.29 -0.03 -4.95
CA HIS A 114 33.96 -0.14 -6.23
C HIS A 114 33.22 0.64 -7.32
N GLY A 115 33.97 1.44 -8.09
CA GLY A 115 33.43 2.10 -9.26
C GLY A 115 33.00 1.09 -10.33
N VAL A 116 31.85 1.33 -10.96
CA VAL A 116 31.39 0.54 -12.11
C VAL A 116 31.84 1.24 -13.39
N SER A 117 32.61 0.54 -14.23
CA SER A 117 33.17 1.13 -15.47
C SER A 117 32.23 1.04 -16.66
N THR A 118 31.42 -0.02 -16.76
CA THR A 118 30.52 -0.27 -17.89
C THR A 118 29.31 -1.07 -17.42
N LEU A 119 28.11 -0.66 -17.85
CA LEU A 119 26.86 -1.37 -17.62
C LEU A 119 26.32 -1.91 -18.95
N PRO A 120 25.61 -3.05 -18.95
CA PRO A 120 24.93 -3.54 -20.15
C PRO A 120 23.87 -2.54 -20.61
N PRO A 121 23.69 -2.34 -21.93
CA PRO A 121 22.60 -1.50 -22.45
C PRO A 121 21.25 -2.18 -22.22
N TRP A 122 20.18 -1.37 -22.22
CA TRP A 122 18.81 -1.86 -22.20
C TRP A 122 18.49 -2.63 -23.50
N ASP A 123 17.78 -3.75 -23.37
CA ASP A 123 17.30 -4.55 -24.51
C ASP A 123 15.84 -4.17 -24.86
N GLU A 124 15.66 -3.43 -25.95
CA GLU A 124 14.34 -3.03 -26.46
C GLU A 124 13.76 -3.99 -27.51
N SER A 125 14.43 -5.10 -27.83
CA SER A 125 14.06 -6.01 -28.93
C SER A 125 12.72 -6.73 -28.76
N ARG A 126 12.10 -6.65 -27.57
CA ARG A 126 10.84 -7.34 -27.24
C ARG A 126 9.62 -6.42 -27.12
N VAL A 127 9.70 -5.18 -27.62
CA VAL A 127 8.64 -4.17 -27.46
C VAL A 127 7.88 -3.94 -28.78
N GLU A 128 7.11 -4.92 -29.25
CA GLU A 128 6.31 -4.75 -30.48
C GLU A 128 4.95 -5.46 -30.41
N ASN A 129 3.92 -4.76 -29.89
CA ASN A 129 2.53 -4.93 -30.32
C ASN A 129 1.59 -3.82 -29.78
N PRO A 130 1.07 -2.91 -30.61
CA PRO A 130 0.10 -1.89 -30.20
C PRO A 130 -1.24 -2.47 -29.74
N ASP A 131 -1.68 -3.61 -30.29
CA ASP A 131 -2.98 -4.24 -29.97
C ASP A 131 -2.96 -4.91 -28.57
N GLU A 132 -1.78 -5.23 -28.03
CA GLU A 132 -1.62 -5.77 -26.67
C GLU A 132 -1.92 -4.74 -25.59
N ARG A 133 -1.96 -3.45 -25.89
CA ARG A 133 -2.29 -2.41 -24.90
C ARG A 133 -3.71 -2.55 -24.37
N VAL A 134 -4.65 -2.99 -25.22
CA VAL A 134 -6.03 -3.27 -24.81
C VAL A 134 -6.08 -4.49 -23.89
N VAL A 135 -5.29 -5.52 -24.19
CA VAL A 135 -5.18 -6.74 -23.38
C VAL A 135 -4.54 -6.43 -22.02
N ILE A 136 -3.50 -5.60 -21.96
CA ILE A 136 -2.88 -5.16 -20.71
C ILE A 136 -3.91 -4.45 -19.82
N GLN A 137 -4.75 -3.58 -20.38
CA GLN A 137 -5.82 -2.92 -19.62
C GLN A 137 -6.84 -3.93 -19.08
N HIS A 138 -7.24 -4.93 -19.85
CA HIS A 138 -8.14 -5.98 -19.39
C HIS A 138 -7.51 -6.77 -18.24
N ASN A 139 -6.28 -7.26 -18.43
CA ASN A 139 -5.55 -8.04 -17.42
C ASN A 139 -5.37 -7.25 -16.12
N TRP A 140 -5.14 -5.93 -16.21
CA TRP A 140 -5.00 -5.07 -15.03
C TRP A 140 -6.30 -4.99 -14.22
N HIS A 141 -7.45 -4.86 -14.87
CA HIS A 141 -8.75 -4.85 -14.18
C HIS A 141 -9.08 -6.23 -13.60
N GLU A 142 -8.84 -7.29 -14.37
CA GLU A 142 -9.09 -8.67 -13.95
C GLU A 142 -8.29 -9.03 -12.71
N LEU A 143 -6.99 -8.69 -12.68
CA LEU A 143 -6.13 -8.95 -11.53
C LEU A 143 -6.65 -8.23 -10.27
N ARG A 144 -7.00 -6.95 -10.38
CA ARG A 144 -7.49 -6.17 -9.23
C ARG A 144 -8.81 -6.72 -8.69
N LEU A 145 -9.74 -7.06 -9.59
CA LEU A 145 -11.03 -7.63 -9.22
C LEU A 145 -10.84 -9.01 -8.56
N PHE A 146 -9.97 -9.83 -9.13
CA PHE A 146 -9.65 -11.15 -8.61
C PHE A 146 -9.08 -11.05 -7.19
N MET A 147 -8.04 -10.22 -6.97
CA MET A 147 -7.44 -9.99 -5.65
C MET A 147 -8.47 -9.53 -4.61
N TRP A 148 -9.39 -8.65 -5.00
CA TRP A 148 -10.46 -8.16 -4.13
C TRP A 148 -11.45 -9.28 -3.72
N ILE A 149 -11.73 -10.23 -4.60
CA ILE A 149 -12.70 -11.29 -4.34
C ILE A 149 -12.09 -12.41 -3.49
N THR A 150 -10.83 -12.80 -3.78
CA THR A 150 -10.23 -14.03 -3.25
C THR A 150 -9.31 -13.82 -2.04
N LEU A 151 -8.59 -12.70 -1.98
CA LEU A 151 -7.53 -12.45 -0.99
C LEU A 151 -7.81 -11.30 -0.02
N ALA A 152 -8.99 -10.68 -0.11
CA ALA A 152 -9.40 -9.59 0.77
C ALA A 152 -9.78 -10.09 2.19
N LEU A 153 -10.41 -9.21 2.97
CA LEU A 153 -10.70 -9.34 4.40
C LEU A 153 -11.25 -10.72 4.87
N CYS A 154 -12.02 -11.42 4.04
CA CYS A 154 -12.49 -12.76 4.35
C CYS A 154 -12.06 -13.72 3.23
N ALA A 155 -10.86 -14.29 3.36
CA ALA A 155 -10.35 -15.29 2.44
C ALA A 155 -10.75 -16.71 2.89
N GLN A 156 -11.24 -17.54 1.97
CA GLN A 156 -11.57 -18.94 2.21
C GLN A 156 -10.59 -19.84 1.46
N ARG A 157 -10.15 -20.94 2.07
CA ARG A 157 -9.18 -21.87 1.47
C ARG A 157 -9.57 -22.38 0.07
N SER A 158 -10.86 -22.55 -0.21
CA SER A 158 -11.37 -22.92 -1.54
C SER A 158 -11.12 -21.86 -2.62
N ALA A 159 -11.13 -20.57 -2.25
CA ALA A 159 -10.85 -19.46 -3.15
C ALA A 159 -9.35 -19.34 -3.51
N TRP A 160 -8.47 -19.89 -2.67
CA TRP A 160 -7.01 -19.95 -2.91
C TRP A 160 -6.60 -21.08 -3.87
N ASN A 161 -7.34 -22.19 -3.90
CA ASN A 161 -6.97 -23.38 -4.68
C ASN A 161 -7.45 -23.34 -6.14
N ALA A 162 -8.37 -22.43 -6.48
CA ALA A 162 -8.89 -22.30 -7.84
C ALA A 162 -7.85 -21.81 -8.89
N PRO A 163 -6.89 -20.92 -8.56
CA PRO A 163 -5.91 -20.41 -9.54
C PRO A 163 -4.47 -20.93 -9.34
N CYS A 164 -4.08 -21.32 -8.13
CA CYS A 164 -2.80 -21.97 -7.87
C CYS A 164 -2.98 -23.46 -8.17
N GLY A 165 -2.84 -23.84 -9.45
CA GLY A 165 -2.96 -25.24 -9.87
C GLY A 165 -2.18 -26.16 -8.92
N GLY A 166 -2.88 -27.16 -8.38
CA GLY A 166 -2.26 -28.28 -7.67
C GLY A 166 -1.58 -29.25 -8.62
#